data_AF-A0A1M6Q651-F1
#
_entry.id   AF-A0A1M6Q651-F1
#
_cell.length_a   1.000
_cell.length_b   1.000
_cell.length_c   1.000
_cell.angle_alpha   90.00
_cell.angle_beta   90.00
_cell.angle_gamma   90.00
#
_symmetry.space_group_name_H-M   'P 1'
#
loop_
_entity.id
_entity.type
_entity.pdbx_description
1 polymer ?
#
loop_
_entity_poly.entity_id
_entity_poly.type
_entity_poly.pdbx_seq_one_letter_code
_entity_poly.pdbx_strand_id
1 'polypeptide(L)'
;MGATVENDNLIEGTTDNDTLDGTDGNDINDPLTNDWEDIINGSSGNDLLVFSEVDSSSFYTIIYEDMDAGITVNLDAEYGIAEVDKGLNGTDTLVDFHDAIGWNTGGQGGWIGGTSHDDV
;
A
#
# COMPACT_ATOMS: atom_id res chain seq x y z
N MET A 1 -1.81 -31.66 4.51
CA MET A 1 -1.54 -30.24 4.78
C MET A 1 -2.44 -29.45 3.86
N GLY A 2 -3.56 -28.96 4.38
CA GLY A 2 -4.40 -28.04 3.62
C GLY A 2 -3.75 -26.67 3.71
N ALA A 3 -3.45 -26.07 2.57
CA ALA A 3 -3.27 -24.63 2.54
C ALA A 3 -4.62 -24.03 2.91
N THR A 4 -4.69 -23.33 4.04
CA THR A 4 -5.77 -22.37 4.26
C THR A 4 -5.58 -21.35 3.16
N VAL A 5 -6.48 -21.34 2.19
CA VAL A 5 -6.62 -20.20 1.29
C VAL A 5 -7.31 -19.16 2.16
N GLU A 6 -6.53 -18.28 2.78
CA GLU A 6 -7.09 -17.00 3.21
C GLU A 6 -7.68 -16.40 1.93
N ASN A 7 -8.98 -16.11 1.91
CA ASN A 7 -9.55 -15.41 0.77
C ASN A 7 -9.06 -13.99 0.89
N ASP A 8 -8.21 -13.55 -0.04
CA ASP A 8 -7.79 -12.15 -0.06
C ASP A 8 -9.04 -11.28 -0.31
N ASN A 9 -9.27 -10.27 0.52
CA ASN A 9 -10.40 -9.37 0.31
C ASN A 9 -10.00 -8.28 -0.68
N LEU A 10 -10.73 -8.16 -1.79
CA LEU A 10 -10.54 -7.06 -2.72
C LEU A 10 -11.20 -5.79 -2.18
N ILE A 11 -10.39 -4.75 -2.01
CA ILE A 11 -10.79 -3.39 -1.68
C ILE A 11 -10.41 -2.53 -2.88
N GLU A 12 -11.40 -2.23 -3.70
CA GLU A 12 -11.24 -1.46 -4.93
C GLU A 12 -11.79 -0.05 -4.72
N GLY A 13 -10.98 0.95 -5.06
CA GLY A 13 -11.36 2.35 -5.11
C GLY A 13 -12.11 2.70 -6.40
N THR A 14 -12.05 3.96 -6.78
CA THR A 14 -12.60 4.55 -7.99
C THR A 14 -11.51 5.35 -8.68
N THR A 15 -11.82 5.99 -9.82
CA THR A 15 -10.84 6.89 -10.47
C THR A 15 -10.80 8.29 -9.84
N ASP A 16 -11.54 8.50 -8.75
CA ASP A 16 -11.58 9.75 -7.99
C ASP A 16 -10.73 9.59 -6.70
N ASN A 17 -10.75 10.56 -5.79
CA ASN A 17 -10.03 10.45 -4.51
C ASN A 17 -10.79 9.54 -3.53
N ASP A 18 -10.11 8.51 -3.03
CA ASP A 18 -10.69 7.49 -2.18
C ASP A 18 -10.01 7.37 -0.81
N THR A 19 -10.72 6.70 0.11
CA THR A 19 -10.15 6.19 1.36
C THR A 19 -10.43 4.70 1.43
N LEU A 20 -9.37 3.90 1.35
CA LEU A 20 -9.41 2.45 1.36
C LEU A 20 -9.01 1.97 2.75
N ASP A 21 -9.95 1.34 3.45
CA ASP A 21 -9.73 0.79 4.78
C ASP A 21 -9.48 -0.72 4.67
N GLY A 22 -8.24 -1.14 4.97
CA GLY A 22 -7.90 -2.55 5.10
C GLY A 22 -8.76 -3.26 6.14
N THR A 23 -8.91 -4.57 5.99
CA THR A 23 -9.66 -5.43 6.91
C THR A 23 -8.75 -6.42 7.61
N ASP A 24 -9.26 -7.15 8.62
CA ASP A 24 -8.48 -8.20 9.26
C ASP A 24 -8.18 -9.33 8.25
N GLY A 25 -6.89 -9.64 8.06
CA GLY A 25 -6.44 -10.70 7.15
C GLY A 25 -5.76 -10.12 5.92
N ASN A 26 -5.49 -10.97 4.92
CA ASN A 26 -4.85 -10.51 3.69
C ASN A 26 -5.88 -9.78 2.81
N ASP A 27 -5.48 -8.61 2.32
CA ASP A 27 -6.28 -7.80 1.41
C ASP A 27 -5.55 -7.54 0.08
N ILE A 28 -6.32 -7.26 -0.97
CA ILE A 28 -5.83 -6.64 -2.21
C ILE A 28 -6.45 -5.25 -2.28
N ASN A 29 -5.62 -4.22 -2.15
CA ASN A 29 -6.01 -2.82 -2.23
C ASN A 29 -5.66 -2.27 -3.62
N ASP A 30 -6.67 -1.89 -4.39
CA ASP A 30 -6.53 -1.29 -5.71
C ASP A 30 -7.17 0.11 -5.72
N PRO A 31 -6.39 1.17 -5.43
CA PRO A 31 -6.90 2.54 -5.41
C PRO A 31 -7.21 3.12 -6.79
N LEU A 32 -6.77 2.49 -7.90
CA LEU A 32 -6.84 3.05 -9.26
C LEU A 32 -6.16 4.43 -9.37
N THR A 33 -6.62 5.31 -10.26
CA THR A 33 -6.14 6.70 -10.42
C THR A 33 -6.83 7.64 -9.45
N ASN A 34 -6.19 8.77 -9.13
CA ASN A 34 -6.85 9.88 -8.47
C ASN A 34 -6.47 11.24 -9.06
N ASP A 35 -7.30 12.24 -8.77
CA ASP A 35 -7.08 13.65 -9.18
C ASP A 35 -6.17 14.39 -8.19
N TRP A 36 -6.09 13.93 -6.94
CA TRP A 36 -5.32 14.59 -5.90
C TRP A 36 -4.64 13.65 -4.91
N GLU A 37 -5.38 12.77 -4.23
CA GLU A 37 -4.82 11.86 -3.24
C GLU A 37 -5.79 10.72 -2.92
N ASP A 38 -5.28 9.49 -2.91
CA ASP A 38 -5.93 8.36 -2.25
C ASP A 38 -5.24 8.06 -0.91
N ILE A 39 -6.06 7.71 0.09
CA ILE A 39 -5.60 7.33 1.41
C ILE A 39 -5.86 5.84 1.60
N ILE A 40 -4.82 5.09 1.93
CA ILE A 40 -4.89 3.65 2.18
C ILE A 40 -4.51 3.44 3.65
N ASN A 41 -5.46 2.99 4.45
CA ASN A 41 -5.22 2.63 5.84
C ASN A 41 -4.82 1.15 5.89
N GLY A 42 -3.56 0.90 6.23
CA GLY A 42 -3.02 -0.45 6.32
C GLY A 42 -3.69 -1.23 7.46
N SER A 43 -3.91 -2.53 7.24
CA SER A 43 -4.47 -3.46 8.21
C SER A 43 -3.43 -4.50 8.63
N SER A 44 -3.79 -5.42 9.52
CA SER A 44 -2.96 -6.60 9.81
C SER A 44 -3.24 -7.69 8.78
N GLY A 45 -2.20 -8.33 8.28
CA GLY A 45 -2.29 -9.25 7.15
C GLY A 45 -1.08 -9.12 6.25
N ASN A 46 -1.00 -10.01 5.26
CA ASN A 46 -0.08 -9.84 4.16
C ASN A 46 -0.85 -9.24 2.98
N ASP A 47 -0.76 -7.93 2.81
CA ASP A 47 -1.62 -7.21 1.87
C ASP A 47 -0.88 -6.93 0.56
N LEU A 48 -1.65 -6.81 -0.53
CA LEU A 48 -1.16 -6.41 -1.84
C LEU A 48 -1.73 -5.05 -2.19
N LEU A 49 -0.89 -4.03 -2.30
CA LEU A 49 -1.28 -2.69 -2.74
C LEU A 49 -0.86 -2.51 -4.19
N VAL A 50 -1.80 -2.23 -5.08
CA VAL A 50 -1.59 -2.25 -6.53
C VAL A 50 -1.71 -0.84 -7.11
N PHE A 51 -0.61 -0.27 -7.60
CA PHE A 51 -0.57 1.08 -8.18
C PHE A 51 -0.45 1.05 -9.71
N SER A 52 -1.19 0.17 -10.38
CA SER A 52 -1.01 -0.07 -11.82
C SER A 52 -1.64 0.97 -12.75
N GLU A 53 -2.58 1.78 -12.24
CA GLU A 53 -3.30 2.78 -13.06
C GLU A 53 -2.77 4.21 -12.89
N VAL A 54 -1.69 4.43 -12.15
CA VAL A 54 -1.09 5.75 -11.84
C VAL A 54 -0.97 6.68 -13.07
N ASP A 55 -1.33 7.96 -12.86
CA ASP A 55 -1.12 9.03 -13.82
C ASP A 55 -0.48 10.29 -13.21
N SER A 56 -0.33 11.35 -14.03
CA SER A 56 0.32 12.62 -13.65
C SER A 56 -0.39 13.45 -12.58
N SER A 57 -1.58 13.05 -12.17
CA SER A 57 -2.35 13.66 -11.07
C SER A 57 -2.27 12.82 -9.80
N SER A 58 -1.92 11.55 -9.91
CA SER A 58 -2.08 10.57 -8.85
C SER A 58 -1.07 10.77 -7.71
N PHE A 59 -1.55 10.79 -6.48
CA PHE A 59 -0.76 10.75 -5.25
C PHE A 59 -1.38 9.71 -4.29
N TYR A 60 -0.55 8.99 -3.53
CA TYR A 60 -1.03 7.96 -2.62
C TYR A 60 -0.41 8.11 -1.24
N THR A 61 -1.25 8.06 -0.22
CA THR A 61 -0.84 8.06 1.18
C THR A 61 -1.20 6.72 1.80
N ILE A 62 -0.21 6.03 2.33
CA ILE A 62 -0.38 4.77 3.04
C ILE A 62 -0.15 5.03 4.53
N ILE A 63 -1.08 4.64 5.39
CA ILE A 63 -1.05 4.94 6.83
C ILE A 63 -0.96 3.64 7.64
N TYR A 64 0.08 3.52 8.47
CA TYR A 64 0.29 2.38 9.38
C TYR A 64 0.20 2.77 10.87
N GLU A 65 -0.39 3.92 11.20
CA GLU A 65 -0.38 4.49 12.55
C GLU A 65 -0.93 3.56 13.65
N ASP A 66 -1.89 2.70 13.29
CA ASP A 66 -2.57 1.78 14.21
C ASP A 66 -1.87 0.41 14.38
N MET A 67 -0.66 0.23 13.81
CA MET A 67 0.08 -1.03 13.92
C MET A 67 0.68 -1.26 15.31
N ASP A 68 0.57 -2.51 15.79
CA ASP A 68 1.11 -2.97 17.08
C ASP A 68 2.66 -3.13 17.10
N ALA A 69 3.34 -2.79 16.01
CA ALA A 69 4.79 -2.86 15.86
C ALA A 69 5.29 -1.80 14.86
N GLY A 70 6.59 -1.51 14.88
CA GLY A 70 7.22 -0.62 13.88
C GLY A 70 7.27 -1.25 12.50
N ILE A 71 7.26 -0.41 11.46
CA ILE A 71 7.37 -0.86 10.07
C ILE A 71 8.80 -0.73 9.55
N THR A 72 9.19 -1.62 8.63
CA THR A 72 10.40 -1.45 7.81
C THR A 72 9.99 -1.38 6.35
N VAL A 73 10.28 -0.26 5.69
CA VAL A 73 9.96 -0.03 4.28
C VAL A 73 11.19 -0.35 3.42
N ASN A 74 11.09 -1.41 2.62
CA ASN A 74 12.09 -1.80 1.65
C ASN A 74 11.65 -1.36 0.25
N LEU A 75 12.23 -0.27 -0.25
CA LEU A 75 11.96 0.21 -1.61
C LEU A 75 12.95 -0.41 -2.61
N ASP A 76 12.47 -1.25 -3.52
CA ASP A 76 13.25 -1.77 -4.64
C ASP A 76 12.82 -1.13 -5.96
N ALA A 77 13.44 0.01 -6.28
CA ALA A 77 13.21 0.73 -7.53
C ALA A 77 13.71 -0.02 -8.78
N GLU A 78 14.59 -1.04 -8.65
CA GLU A 78 15.08 -1.80 -9.80
C GLU A 78 14.04 -2.82 -10.28
N TYR A 79 13.24 -3.36 -9.36
CA TYR A 79 12.19 -4.34 -9.66
C TYR A 79 10.77 -3.76 -9.65
N GLY A 80 10.59 -2.48 -9.28
CA GLY A 80 9.27 -1.84 -9.24
C GLY A 80 8.37 -2.36 -8.14
N ILE A 81 8.95 -3.03 -7.13
CA ILE A 81 8.24 -3.61 -5.99
C ILE A 81 8.78 -2.96 -4.73
N ALA A 82 7.89 -2.52 -3.86
CA ALA A 82 8.22 -2.15 -2.50
C ALA A 82 7.61 -3.17 -1.52
N GLU A 83 8.28 -3.40 -0.40
CA GLU A 83 7.80 -4.28 0.66
C GLU A 83 7.75 -3.48 1.96
N VAL A 84 6.66 -3.62 2.71
CA VAL A 84 6.54 -3.07 4.06
C VAL A 84 6.41 -4.23 5.04
N ASP A 85 7.46 -4.48 5.82
CA ASP A 85 7.42 -5.44 6.92
C ASP A 85 6.81 -4.75 8.14
N LYS A 86 5.62 -5.20 8.55
CA LYS A 86 4.87 -4.67 9.72
C LYS A 86 5.13 -5.50 10.99
N GLY A 87 6.17 -6.33 10.98
CA GLY A 87 6.56 -7.19 12.09
C GLY A 87 5.53 -8.28 12.37
N LEU A 88 4.90 -8.22 13.55
CA LEU A 88 3.88 -9.20 13.94
C LEU A 88 2.56 -9.04 13.15
N ASN A 89 2.35 -7.88 12.52
CA ASN A 89 1.13 -7.57 11.78
C ASN A 89 1.17 -8.07 10.33
N GLY A 90 2.25 -8.71 9.88
CA GLY A 90 2.38 -9.23 8.51
C GLY A 90 3.24 -8.35 7.60
N THR A 91 3.16 -8.59 6.30
CA THR A 91 4.01 -7.96 5.29
C THR A 91 3.22 -7.52 4.07
N ASP A 92 3.36 -6.26 3.68
CA ASP A 92 2.70 -5.73 2.50
C ASP A 92 3.62 -5.72 1.29
N THR A 93 3.05 -6.05 0.14
CA THR A 93 3.70 -5.91 -1.15
C THR A 93 3.05 -4.77 -1.92
N LEU A 94 3.85 -3.77 -2.29
CA LEU A 94 3.43 -2.60 -3.03
C LEU A 94 3.93 -2.76 -4.47
N VAL A 95 3.00 -2.99 -5.39
CA VAL A 95 3.28 -3.22 -6.81
C VAL A 95 3.21 -1.90 -7.56
N ASP A 96 4.25 -1.61 -8.34
CA ASP A 96 4.38 -0.39 -9.16
C ASP A 96 4.36 0.92 -8.35
N PHE A 97 4.58 0.84 -7.02
CA PHE A 97 4.65 2.02 -6.17
C PHE A 97 5.80 2.97 -6.55
N HIS A 98 6.87 2.45 -7.15
CA HIS A 98 7.90 3.28 -7.77
C HIS A 98 7.31 4.26 -8.81
N ASP A 99 6.35 3.79 -9.61
CA ASP A 99 5.76 4.60 -10.68
C ASP A 99 4.85 5.67 -10.09
N ALA A 100 4.15 5.34 -9.00
CA ALA A 100 3.36 6.26 -8.17
C ALA A 100 4.21 7.38 -7.54
N ILE A 101 5.39 7.05 -7.01
CA ILE A 101 6.26 8.04 -6.33
C ILE A 101 7.23 8.77 -7.27
N GLY A 102 7.30 8.36 -8.53
CA GLY A 102 8.24 8.89 -9.51
C GLY A 102 7.63 9.93 -10.45
N TRP A 103 8.11 11.18 -10.35
CA TRP A 103 7.73 12.26 -11.29
C TRP A 103 8.04 11.96 -12.77
N ASN A 104 8.98 11.07 -13.06
CA ASN A 104 9.36 10.70 -14.42
C ASN A 104 8.60 9.48 -14.96
N THR A 105 7.85 8.78 -14.10
CA THR A 105 7.22 7.48 -14.41
C THR A 105 5.71 7.56 -14.47
N GLY A 106 5.09 8.58 -13.87
CA GLY A 106 3.65 8.76 -13.97
C GLY A 106 3.14 9.62 -12.86
N GLY A 107 3.41 9.27 -11.61
CA GLY A 107 2.77 9.87 -10.43
C GLY A 107 3.36 11.20 -9.95
N GLN A 108 2.63 11.85 -9.04
CA GLN A 108 3.06 13.07 -8.36
C GLN A 108 3.89 12.81 -7.10
N GLY A 109 3.82 11.61 -6.53
CA GLY A 109 4.47 11.25 -5.29
C GLY A 109 3.66 10.25 -4.48
N GLY A 110 4.22 9.87 -3.33
CA GLY A 110 3.49 9.13 -2.32
C GLY A 110 4.06 9.38 -0.94
N TRP A 111 3.25 9.10 0.06
CA TRP A 111 3.60 9.23 1.46
C TRP A 111 3.35 7.90 2.18
N ILE A 112 4.28 7.50 3.03
CA ILE A 112 4.08 6.38 3.96
C ILE A 112 4.12 6.96 5.37
N GLY A 113 2.97 6.92 6.04
CA GLY A 113 2.83 7.20 7.46
C GLY A 113 3.30 5.99 8.25
N GLY A 114 4.37 6.19 9.02
CA GLY A 114 4.89 5.20 9.96
C GLY A 114 3.99 5.01 11.18
N THR A 115 4.57 4.43 12.22
CA THR A 115 3.88 4.03 13.44
C THR A 115 4.34 4.88 14.62
N SER A 116 3.83 4.59 15.82
CA SER A 116 4.36 5.16 17.07
C SER A 116 5.62 4.43 17.59
N HIS A 117 6.08 3.38 16.87
CA HIS A 117 7.21 2.54 17.21
C HIS A 117 8.46 2.91 16.38
N ASP A 118 9.53 2.12 16.48
CA ASP A 118 10.75 2.34 15.72
C ASP A 118 10.54 1.88 14.27
N ASP A 119 10.37 2.85 13.36
CA ASP A 119 10.24 2.61 11.92
C ASP A 119 11.58 2.81 11.17
N VAL A 120 11.76 2.07 10.06
CA VAL A 120 12.99 2.07 9.24
C VAL A 120 12.69 2.27 7.77
#